data_AF-A0A8H6YKE8-F1
#
_entry.id   AF-A0A8H6YKE8-F1
#
_cell.length_a   1.000
_cell.length_b   1.000
_cell.length_c   1.000
_cell.angle_alpha   90.00
_cell.angle_beta   90.00
_cell.angle_gamma   90.00
#
_symmetry.space_group_name_H-M   'P 1'
#
loop_
_entity.id
_entity.type
_entity.pdbx_description
1 polymer ?
#
loop_
_entity_poly.entity_id
_entity_poly.type
_entity_poly.pdbx_seq_one_letter_code
_entity_poly.pdbx_strand_id
1 'polypeptide(L)'
;MQFLHLLLYSLFAQVSEQSPVVVTTTSGQLHGTELNGVTSFKGVRFAEAPVLDFRWRPPVPFVSTGVHSATILGPACVQQFPFAMREITQFLYNSPAPASENEDCLFLNIWVPSKSKIGKKPVVVWFHGGGFSYGTASVPRFDGTSLAANQNIVVVTINYRTNIMGFPGSRDLPVTQNNLGFLDQELALRWVKQNIVQFGGDPKKVTIMVSRSLILWLSAQFVRAIK
;
A
#
# COMPACT_ATOMS: atom_id res chain seq x y z
N MET A 1 19.21 8.68 65.02
CA MET A 1 19.76 8.16 63.74
C MET A 1 19.09 6.82 63.46
N GLN A 2 17.83 6.71 63.04
CA GLN A 2 17.12 7.23 61.86
C GLN A 2 17.58 6.58 60.56
N PHE A 3 16.95 5.47 60.16
CA PHE A 3 16.80 5.10 58.74
C PHE A 3 15.45 4.42 58.50
N LEU A 4 14.60 5.21 57.87
CA LEU A 4 13.26 4.89 57.36
C LEU A 4 13.43 4.22 55.98
N HIS A 5 12.98 2.97 55.81
CA HIS A 5 12.96 2.32 54.50
C HIS A 5 11.65 2.65 53.77
N LEU A 6 11.73 3.58 52.82
CA LEU A 6 10.68 3.90 51.86
C LEU A 6 10.59 2.78 50.81
N LEU A 7 9.49 2.03 50.82
CA LEU A 7 9.11 1.11 49.74
C LEU A 7 8.54 1.93 48.57
N LEU A 8 9.35 2.13 47.53
CA LEU A 8 8.92 2.66 46.23
C LEU A 8 8.17 1.56 45.47
N TYR A 9 6.83 1.60 45.51
CA TYR A 9 6.00 0.83 44.58
C TYR A 9 6.12 1.47 43.19
N SER A 10 6.86 0.81 42.30
CA SER A 10 6.89 1.15 40.88
C SER A 10 5.56 0.72 40.25
N LEU A 11 4.74 1.70 39.85
CA LEU A 11 3.64 1.47 38.92
C LEU A 11 4.23 1.09 37.56
N PHE A 12 4.32 -0.21 37.27
CA PHE A 12 4.51 -0.67 35.91
C PHE A 12 3.22 -0.39 35.14
N ALA A 13 3.25 0.60 34.25
CA ALA A 13 2.25 0.70 33.20
C ALA A 13 2.34 -0.57 32.36
N GLN A 14 1.28 -1.38 32.37
CA GLN A 14 1.15 -2.50 31.43
C GLN A 14 1.07 -1.90 30.03
N VAL A 15 2.18 -1.90 29.31
CA VAL A 15 2.16 -1.80 27.85
C VAL A 15 1.38 -3.01 27.37
N SER A 16 0.18 -2.81 26.82
CA SER A 16 -0.56 -3.94 26.26
C SER A 16 0.25 -4.50 25.10
N GLU A 17 0.68 -5.74 25.26
CA GLU A 17 1.42 -6.45 24.25
C GLU A 17 0.45 -6.72 23.09
N GLN A 18 0.53 -5.89 22.05
CA GLN A 18 -0.23 -6.05 20.82
C GLN A 18 0.15 -7.40 20.21
N SER A 19 -0.76 -8.37 20.31
CA SER A 19 -0.55 -9.69 19.72
C SER A 19 -0.34 -9.54 18.21
N PRO A 20 0.79 -10.03 17.66
CA PRO A 20 1.06 -9.91 16.24
C PRO A 20 0.02 -10.72 15.45
N VAL A 21 -0.70 -10.05 14.55
CA VAL A 21 -1.65 -10.72 13.64
C VAL A 21 -0.87 -11.17 12.42
N VAL A 22 -0.84 -12.48 12.18
CA VAL A 22 -0.13 -13.10 11.06
C VAL A 22 -1.12 -13.53 9.98
N VAL A 23 -0.89 -13.11 8.73
CA VAL A 23 -1.70 -13.53 7.57
C VAL A 23 -0.78 -14.12 6.51
N THR A 24 -1.12 -15.31 6.01
CA THR A 24 -0.35 -15.99 4.94
C THR A 24 -0.85 -15.56 3.57
N THR A 25 0.07 -15.18 2.69
CA THR A 25 -0.20 -14.71 1.32
C THR A 25 0.80 -15.33 0.34
N THR A 26 0.65 -15.04 -0.96
CA THR A 26 1.67 -15.36 -1.98
C THR A 26 2.99 -14.62 -1.74
N SER A 27 2.96 -13.48 -1.04
CA SER A 27 4.15 -12.71 -0.63
C SER A 27 4.76 -13.17 0.69
N GLY A 28 4.32 -14.32 1.22
CA GLY A 28 4.78 -14.87 2.50
C GLY A 28 3.83 -14.59 3.66
N GLN A 29 4.31 -14.83 4.88
CA GLN A 29 3.61 -14.57 6.13
C GLN A 29 3.82 -13.12 6.55
N LEU A 30 2.74 -12.36 6.70
CA LEU A 30 2.78 -10.93 6.98
C LEU A 30 2.41 -10.67 8.43
N HIS A 31 3.29 -9.98 9.17
CA HIS A 31 3.03 -9.55 10.54
C HIS A 31 2.47 -8.13 10.55
N GLY A 32 1.18 -8.00 10.86
CA GLY A 32 0.48 -6.71 10.94
C GLY A 32 0.43 -6.14 12.35
N THR A 33 -0.21 -4.97 12.48
CA THR A 33 -0.46 -4.31 13.77
C THR A 33 -1.96 -4.15 13.98
N GLU A 34 -2.46 -4.61 15.14
CA GLU A 34 -3.84 -4.37 15.55
C GLU A 34 -3.95 -3.20 16.53
N LEU A 35 -4.68 -2.16 16.17
CA LEU A 35 -4.89 -0.97 17.00
C LEU A 35 -6.35 -0.51 16.87
N ASN A 36 -6.99 -0.21 17.99
CA ASN A 36 -8.35 0.37 18.05
C ASN A 36 -9.40 -0.39 17.21
N GLY A 37 -9.33 -1.73 17.22
CA GLY A 37 -10.29 -2.55 16.48
C GLY A 37 -10.07 -2.59 14.96
N VAL A 38 -8.88 -2.22 14.49
CA VAL A 38 -8.44 -2.37 13.09
C VAL A 38 -7.09 -3.07 13.07
N THR A 39 -6.96 -4.11 12.26
CA THR A 39 -5.67 -4.70 11.90
C THR A 39 -5.17 -4.02 10.62
N SER A 40 -3.90 -3.60 10.63
CA SER A 40 -3.24 -2.98 9.49
C SER A 40 -2.01 -3.78 9.06
N PHE A 41 -1.82 -3.88 7.75
CA PHE A 41 -0.64 -4.46 7.11
C PHE A 41 -0.08 -3.41 6.16
N LYS A 42 1.01 -2.76 6.53
CA LYS A 42 1.63 -1.64 5.81
C LYS A 42 2.95 -2.09 5.19
N GLY A 43 3.24 -1.63 3.97
CA GLY A 43 4.48 -1.98 3.28
C GLY A 43 4.52 -3.43 2.78
N VAL A 44 3.38 -3.99 2.35
CA VAL A 44 3.32 -5.35 1.79
C VAL A 44 3.83 -5.33 0.35
N ARG A 45 4.90 -6.07 0.07
CA ARG A 45 5.48 -6.18 -1.28
C ARG A 45 4.59 -7.03 -2.18
N PHE A 46 4.19 -6.49 -3.33
CA PHE A 46 3.42 -7.25 -4.34
C PHE A 46 4.22 -7.57 -5.61
N ALA A 47 5.37 -6.90 -5.80
CA ALA A 47 6.24 -7.10 -6.95
C ALA A 47 7.73 -7.06 -6.56
N GLU A 48 8.56 -7.71 -7.36
CA GLU A 48 10.01 -7.57 -7.30
C GLU A 48 10.41 -6.11 -7.46
N ALA A 49 11.52 -5.72 -6.82
CA ALA A 49 12.02 -4.36 -6.92
C ALA A 49 12.36 -4.01 -8.39
N PRO A 50 11.78 -2.95 -8.98
CA PRO A 50 11.98 -2.60 -10.38
C PRO A 50 13.30 -1.83 -10.60
N VAL A 51 14.39 -2.36 -10.05
CA VAL A 51 15.74 -1.76 -10.08
C VAL A 51 16.65 -2.52 -11.06
N LEU A 52 17.77 -1.90 -11.44
CA LEU A 52 18.79 -2.51 -12.30
C LEU A 52 18.16 -3.08 -13.58
N ASP A 53 18.33 -4.37 -13.84
CA ASP A 53 17.78 -5.04 -15.02
C ASP A 53 16.26 -5.08 -15.06
N PHE A 54 15.57 -4.88 -13.93
CA PHE A 54 14.11 -4.76 -13.88
C PHE A 54 13.62 -3.33 -14.10
N ARG A 55 14.53 -2.34 -14.16
CA ARG A 55 14.17 -0.96 -14.52
C ARG A 55 13.60 -0.94 -15.93
N TRP A 56 12.49 -0.23 -16.08
CA TRP A 56 11.72 -0.13 -17.33
C TRP A 56 11.22 -1.46 -17.91
N ARG A 57 11.08 -2.51 -17.07
CA ARG A 57 10.41 -3.76 -17.45
C ARG A 57 9.03 -3.89 -16.81
N PRO A 58 8.13 -4.71 -17.38
CA PRO A 58 6.90 -5.12 -16.71
C PRO A 58 7.20 -5.67 -15.31
N PRO A 59 6.34 -5.39 -14.31
CA PRO A 59 6.59 -5.83 -12.95
C PRO A 59 6.48 -7.36 -12.85
N VAL A 60 7.35 -7.95 -12.03
CA VAL A 60 7.35 -9.39 -11.75
C VAL A 60 6.68 -9.61 -10.39
N PRO A 61 5.72 -10.54 -10.23
CA PRO A 61 5.12 -10.84 -8.94
C PRO A 61 6.18 -11.22 -7.91
N PHE A 62 6.12 -10.62 -6.72
CA PHE A 62 6.94 -11.07 -5.60
C PHE A 62 6.30 -12.29 -4.96
N VAL A 63 7.05 -13.38 -4.86
CA VAL A 63 6.60 -14.63 -4.25
C VAL A 63 7.58 -15.03 -3.15
N SER A 64 7.07 -15.33 -1.97
CA SER A 64 7.90 -15.71 -0.83
C SER A 64 7.16 -16.67 0.10
N THR A 65 7.92 -17.50 0.80
CA THR A 65 7.44 -18.32 1.93
C THR A 65 7.92 -17.77 3.28
N GLY A 66 8.73 -16.71 3.26
CA GLY A 66 9.31 -16.09 4.45
C GLY A 66 8.31 -15.30 5.29
N VAL A 67 8.76 -14.87 6.46
CA VAL A 67 8.02 -13.98 7.36
C VAL A 67 8.49 -12.54 7.12
N HIS A 68 7.54 -11.63 6.88
CA HIS A 68 7.80 -10.22 6.59
C HIS A 68 7.05 -9.32 7.56
N SER A 69 7.74 -8.31 8.09
CA SER A 69 7.10 -7.26 8.88
C SER A 69 6.27 -6.36 7.97
N ALA A 70 4.99 -6.20 8.29
CA ALA A 70 4.05 -5.36 7.57
C ALA A 70 3.48 -4.27 8.50
N THR A 71 4.35 -3.57 9.24
CA THR A 71 3.94 -2.60 10.27
C THR A 71 4.24 -1.15 9.88
N ILE A 72 5.09 -0.93 8.88
CA ILE A 72 5.57 0.38 8.43
C ILE A 72 5.23 0.58 6.95
N LEU A 73 4.84 1.80 6.57
CA LEU A 73 4.55 2.14 5.18
C LEU A 73 5.82 2.02 4.33
N GLY A 74 5.67 1.50 3.11
CA GLY A 74 6.78 1.45 2.15
C GLY A 74 7.19 2.84 1.64
N PRO A 75 8.36 2.97 1.01
CA PRO A 75 8.80 4.21 0.38
C PRO A 75 7.84 4.64 -0.73
N ALA A 76 7.78 5.94 -1.01
CA ALA A 76 7.18 6.42 -2.25
C ALA A 76 8.04 5.99 -3.45
N CYS A 77 7.41 5.78 -4.61
CA CYS A 77 8.15 5.65 -5.86
C CYS A 77 8.84 6.95 -6.22
N VAL A 78 9.93 6.92 -7.00
CA VAL A 78 10.59 8.12 -7.52
C VAL A 78 9.57 9.09 -8.13
N GLN A 79 9.58 10.37 -7.73
CA GLN A 79 8.56 11.38 -8.06
C GLN A 79 9.18 12.61 -8.73
N GLN A 80 8.42 13.26 -9.59
CA GLN A 80 8.81 14.53 -10.23
C GLN A 80 7.68 15.55 -10.12
N PHE A 81 7.85 16.54 -9.25
CA PHE A 81 6.89 17.63 -9.08
C PHE A 81 7.12 18.76 -10.10
N PRO A 82 6.07 19.37 -10.66
CA PRO A 82 6.20 20.50 -11.59
C PRO A 82 6.86 21.70 -10.91
N PHE A 83 7.93 22.25 -11.49
CA PHE A 83 8.71 23.34 -10.88
C PHE A 83 7.85 24.53 -10.45
N ALA A 84 7.02 25.05 -11.36
CA ALA A 84 6.19 26.23 -11.12
C ALA A 84 5.12 26.06 -10.03
N MET A 85 4.72 24.82 -9.72
CA MET A 85 3.64 24.51 -8.76
C MET A 85 4.12 23.55 -7.67
N ARG A 86 5.44 23.45 -7.45
CA ARG A 86 6.05 22.41 -6.63
C ARG A 86 5.49 22.41 -5.21
N GLU A 87 5.45 23.57 -4.56
CA GLU A 87 4.98 23.68 -3.18
C GLU A 87 3.52 23.23 -3.01
N ILE A 88 2.62 23.74 -3.86
CA ILE A 88 1.19 23.41 -3.81
C ILE A 88 0.99 21.92 -4.14
N THR A 89 1.67 21.40 -5.14
CA THR A 89 1.54 19.98 -5.53
C THR A 89 2.11 19.04 -4.46
N GLN A 90 3.24 19.38 -3.84
CA GLN A 90 3.75 18.63 -2.69
C GLN A 90 2.80 18.71 -1.50
N PHE A 91 2.24 19.88 -1.19
CA PHE A 91 1.25 20.03 -0.13
C PHE A 91 0.01 19.17 -0.36
N LEU A 92 -0.49 19.09 -1.59
CA LEU A 92 -1.70 18.34 -1.92
C LEU A 92 -1.49 16.83 -1.96
N TYR A 93 -0.32 16.36 -2.43
CA TYR A 93 -0.10 14.95 -2.78
C TYR A 93 0.98 14.23 -1.93
N ASN A 94 1.82 14.97 -1.21
CA ASN A 94 2.97 14.48 -0.44
C ASN A 94 3.07 15.20 0.93
N SER A 95 1.95 15.50 1.59
CA SER A 95 1.97 16.18 2.90
C SER A 95 1.33 15.33 4.01
N PRO A 96 2.06 15.08 5.12
CA PRO A 96 3.52 15.26 5.25
C PRO A 96 4.30 14.45 4.20
N ALA A 97 5.55 14.84 3.97
CA ALA A 97 6.42 14.13 3.02
C ALA A 97 6.55 12.65 3.41
N PRO A 98 6.58 11.72 2.44
CA PRO A 98 6.85 10.32 2.74
C PRO A 98 8.21 10.18 3.40
N ALA A 99 8.37 9.16 4.26
CA ALA A 99 9.61 8.93 4.99
C ALA A 99 10.82 8.75 4.06
N SER A 100 10.61 8.18 2.87
CA SER A 100 11.62 8.03 1.84
C SER A 100 11.00 7.89 0.45
N GLU A 101 11.84 8.10 -0.56
CA GLU A 101 11.56 7.92 -1.99
C GLU A 101 12.59 6.92 -2.55
N ASN A 102 12.15 5.90 -3.27
CA ASN A 102 13.00 4.82 -3.79
C ASN A 102 12.43 4.22 -5.08
N GLU A 103 13.26 3.56 -5.89
CA GLU A 103 12.80 2.72 -7.00
C GLU A 103 12.18 1.41 -6.52
N ASP A 104 12.70 0.84 -5.43
CA ASP A 104 12.07 -0.27 -4.73
C ASP A 104 10.84 0.25 -3.95
N CYS A 105 9.72 0.38 -4.64
CA CYS A 105 8.52 1.07 -4.14
C CYS A 105 7.19 0.35 -4.37
N LEU A 106 7.21 -0.85 -4.98
CA LEU A 106 6.01 -1.60 -5.34
C LEU A 106 5.40 -2.34 -4.13
N PHE A 107 4.84 -1.52 -3.25
CA PHE A 107 4.19 -1.92 -2.01
C PHE A 107 2.71 -1.53 -2.01
N LEU A 108 1.92 -2.26 -1.23
CA LEU A 108 0.54 -1.94 -0.90
C LEU A 108 0.33 -1.96 0.62
N ASN A 109 -0.75 -1.34 1.06
CA ASN A 109 -1.15 -1.29 2.46
C ASN A 109 -2.60 -1.74 2.59
N ILE A 110 -2.94 -2.41 3.69
CA ILE A 110 -4.25 -3.02 3.94
C ILE A 110 -4.72 -2.63 5.33
N TRP A 111 -5.98 -2.19 5.46
CA TRP A 111 -6.67 -2.01 6.72
C TRP A 111 -7.94 -2.85 6.73
N VAL A 112 -8.12 -3.62 7.81
CA VAL A 112 -9.26 -4.51 8.01
C VAL A 112 -9.81 -4.33 9.42
N PRO A 113 -11.14 -4.32 9.62
CA PRO A 113 -11.72 -4.40 10.96
C PRO A 113 -11.21 -5.62 11.73
N SER A 114 -10.87 -5.49 13.00
CA SER A 114 -10.49 -6.62 13.85
C SER A 114 -11.59 -7.69 13.86
N LYS A 115 -11.19 -8.96 14.04
CA LYS A 115 -12.12 -10.12 14.11
C LYS A 115 -12.95 -10.33 12.83
N SER A 116 -12.45 -9.87 11.69
CA SER A 116 -13.07 -10.09 10.39
C SER A 116 -13.14 -11.58 10.04
N LYS A 117 -14.35 -12.08 9.76
CA LYS A 117 -14.52 -13.42 9.17
C LYS A 117 -13.97 -13.41 7.74
N ILE A 118 -13.23 -14.45 7.39
CA ILE A 118 -12.63 -14.68 6.05
C ILE A 118 -13.69 -14.51 4.95
N GLY A 119 -13.33 -13.78 3.88
CA GLY A 119 -14.05 -13.79 2.61
C GLY A 119 -15.41 -13.07 2.54
N LYS A 120 -15.75 -12.15 3.45
CA LYS A 120 -17.11 -11.57 3.51
C LYS A 120 -17.22 -10.08 3.20
N LYS A 121 -16.13 -9.32 3.32
CA LYS A 121 -16.21 -7.85 3.32
C LYS A 121 -15.99 -7.26 1.93
N PRO A 122 -16.76 -6.22 1.53
CA PRO A 122 -16.39 -5.41 0.38
C PRO A 122 -14.96 -4.88 0.51
N VAL A 123 -14.27 -4.77 -0.62
CA VAL A 123 -12.88 -4.31 -0.69
C VAL A 123 -12.85 -3.02 -1.51
N VAL A 124 -12.28 -1.96 -0.95
CA VAL A 124 -11.96 -0.73 -1.68
C VAL A 124 -10.47 -0.73 -1.97
N VAL A 125 -10.12 -0.59 -3.25
CA VAL A 125 -8.73 -0.43 -3.70
C VAL A 125 -8.53 0.99 -4.17
N TRP A 126 -7.60 1.71 -3.57
CA TRP A 126 -7.29 3.10 -3.85
C TRP A 126 -5.95 3.26 -4.56
N PHE A 127 -5.99 3.93 -5.72
CA PHE A 127 -4.80 4.43 -6.40
C PHE A 127 -4.70 5.94 -6.24
N HIS A 128 -3.53 6.41 -5.80
CA HIS A 128 -3.28 7.84 -5.61
C HIS A 128 -3.26 8.60 -6.94
N GLY A 129 -3.60 9.89 -6.92
CA GLY A 129 -3.46 10.77 -8.08
C GLY A 129 -2.04 11.30 -8.25
N GLY A 130 -1.91 12.40 -9.00
CA GLY A 130 -0.63 13.10 -9.23
C GLY A 130 -0.15 13.08 -10.69
N GLY A 131 -1.09 13.00 -11.63
CA GLY A 131 -0.80 13.16 -13.07
C GLY A 131 0.21 12.17 -13.64
N PHE A 132 0.34 10.99 -13.02
CA PHE A 132 1.35 9.97 -13.33
C PHE A 132 2.81 10.37 -13.07
N SER A 133 3.08 11.55 -12.54
CA SER A 133 4.45 12.05 -12.30
C SER A 133 4.85 12.04 -10.82
N TYR A 134 3.88 12.01 -9.92
CA TYR A 134 4.06 12.06 -8.46
C TYR A 134 2.83 11.47 -7.75
N GLY A 135 2.87 11.44 -6.41
CA GLY A 135 1.88 10.86 -5.51
C GLY A 135 2.43 9.59 -4.85
N THR A 136 1.84 9.21 -3.72
CA THR A 136 2.20 7.99 -2.99
C THR A 136 1.02 7.48 -2.17
N ALA A 137 0.95 6.17 -1.96
CA ALA A 137 0.03 5.51 -1.03
C ALA A 137 0.42 5.67 0.45
N SER A 138 1.62 6.21 0.72
CA SER A 138 2.20 6.34 2.06
C SER A 138 1.92 7.68 2.74
N VAL A 139 1.03 8.52 2.20
CA VAL A 139 0.60 9.75 2.91
C VAL A 139 -0.49 9.43 3.95
N PRO A 140 -0.45 10.07 5.14
CA PRO A 140 -1.46 9.88 6.19
C PRO A 140 -2.91 10.13 5.76
N ARG A 141 -3.12 10.95 4.73
CA ARG A 141 -4.47 11.20 4.19
C ARG A 141 -5.15 9.94 3.64
N PHE A 142 -4.38 8.93 3.23
CA PHE A 142 -4.90 7.66 2.74
C PHE A 142 -4.93 6.57 3.82
N ASP A 143 -4.79 6.93 5.11
CA ASP A 143 -4.96 5.99 6.20
C ASP A 143 -6.38 5.40 6.18
N GLY A 144 -6.46 4.07 6.01
CA GLY A 144 -7.71 3.34 5.87
C GLY A 144 -8.44 3.05 7.18
N THR A 145 -7.88 3.40 8.35
CA THR A 145 -8.38 2.96 9.67
C THR A 145 -9.82 3.40 9.90
N SER A 146 -10.12 4.69 9.71
CA SER A 146 -11.48 5.22 9.94
C SER A 146 -12.49 4.60 8.99
N LEU A 147 -12.13 4.46 7.71
CA LEU A 147 -13.03 3.91 6.71
C LEU A 147 -13.28 2.41 6.93
N ALA A 148 -12.24 1.64 7.24
CA ALA A 148 -12.36 0.23 7.58
C ALA A 148 -13.27 0.03 8.81
N ALA A 149 -13.00 0.73 9.91
CA ALA A 149 -13.76 0.61 11.15
C ALA A 149 -15.24 1.02 10.98
N ASN A 150 -15.49 2.20 10.39
CA ASN A 150 -16.82 2.78 10.36
C ASN A 150 -17.73 2.18 9.28
N GLN A 151 -17.17 1.72 8.17
CA GLN A 151 -17.94 1.14 7.05
C GLN A 151 -17.86 -0.39 7.00
N ASN A 152 -17.08 -1.00 7.90
CA ASN A 152 -16.93 -2.45 7.99
C ASN A 152 -16.43 -3.09 6.69
N ILE A 153 -15.51 -2.41 5.99
CA ILE A 153 -14.91 -2.81 4.71
C ILE A 153 -13.40 -3.04 4.83
N VAL A 154 -12.80 -3.71 3.84
CA VAL A 154 -11.34 -3.77 3.69
C VAL A 154 -10.90 -2.60 2.81
N VAL A 155 -9.85 -1.90 3.22
CA VAL A 155 -9.25 -0.79 2.46
C VAL A 155 -7.85 -1.19 2.03
N VAL A 156 -7.53 -1.00 0.75
CA VAL A 156 -6.21 -1.25 0.18
C VAL A 156 -5.70 0.02 -0.51
N THR A 157 -4.48 0.45 -0.22
CA THR A 157 -3.80 1.54 -0.96
C THR A 157 -2.55 1.01 -1.65
N ILE A 158 -2.25 1.48 -2.86
CA ILE A 158 -1.22 0.88 -3.70
C ILE A 158 -0.28 1.95 -4.27
N ASN A 159 1.03 1.69 -4.21
CA ASN A 159 2.02 2.42 -4.99
C ASN A 159 2.19 1.81 -6.38
N TYR A 160 2.49 2.67 -7.36
CA TYR A 160 2.85 2.29 -8.72
C TYR A 160 3.93 3.25 -9.23
N ARG A 161 4.77 2.81 -10.19
CA ARG A 161 5.83 3.66 -10.72
C ARG A 161 5.24 4.92 -11.38
N THR A 162 5.87 6.06 -11.12
CA THR A 162 5.48 7.36 -11.69
C THR A 162 6.56 7.87 -12.65
N ASN A 163 6.33 9.02 -13.30
CA ASN A 163 7.22 9.71 -14.24
C ASN A 163 7.85 8.78 -15.30
N ILE A 164 9.08 9.07 -15.73
CA ILE A 164 9.84 8.22 -16.66
C ILE A 164 10.05 6.79 -16.14
N MET A 165 9.98 6.54 -14.83
CA MET A 165 10.09 5.19 -14.27
C MET A 165 8.88 4.31 -14.60
N GLY A 166 7.68 4.89 -14.62
CA GLY A 166 6.44 4.18 -14.94
C GLY A 166 5.94 4.38 -16.37
N PHE A 167 6.31 5.50 -16.99
CA PHE A 167 5.79 5.94 -18.29
C PHE A 167 6.92 6.52 -19.15
N PRO A 168 7.92 5.69 -19.53
CA PRO A 168 9.14 6.18 -20.18
C PRO A 168 8.91 6.78 -21.56
N GLY A 169 7.90 6.32 -22.30
CA GLY A 169 7.58 6.85 -23.64
C GLY A 169 8.71 6.76 -24.67
N SER A 170 9.73 5.92 -24.42
CA SER A 170 10.91 5.81 -25.28
C SER A 170 10.58 5.01 -26.54
N ARG A 171 11.16 5.42 -27.67
CA ARG A 171 11.06 4.68 -28.94
C ARG A 171 11.93 3.41 -28.93
N ASP A 172 12.91 3.34 -28.05
CA ASP A 172 13.80 2.19 -27.91
C ASP A 172 13.15 1.05 -27.09
N LEU A 173 12.01 1.33 -26.45
CA LEU A 173 11.23 0.33 -25.74
C LEU A 173 10.06 -0.18 -26.61
N PRO A 174 9.74 -1.49 -26.55
CA PRO A 174 8.52 -2.00 -27.13
C PRO A 174 7.30 -1.22 -26.62
N VAL A 175 6.29 -1.01 -27.48
CA VAL A 175 5.05 -0.30 -27.11
C VAL A 175 4.38 -0.91 -25.87
N THR A 176 4.51 -2.23 -25.67
CA THR A 176 4.01 -2.96 -24.51
C THR A 176 4.69 -2.57 -23.18
N GLN A 177 5.84 -1.90 -23.25
CA GLN A 177 6.64 -1.45 -22.10
C GLN A 177 6.56 0.07 -21.87
N ASN A 178 5.71 0.79 -22.60
CA ASN A 178 5.55 2.25 -22.39
C ASN A 178 4.60 2.61 -21.24
N ASN A 179 3.84 1.64 -20.73
CA ASN A 179 2.76 1.83 -19.77
C ASN A 179 2.99 1.04 -18.47
N LEU A 180 4.22 1.02 -17.97
CA LEU A 180 4.63 0.16 -16.85
C LEU A 180 3.90 0.46 -15.56
N GLY A 181 3.64 1.74 -15.26
CA GLY A 181 2.85 2.13 -14.10
C GLY A 181 1.44 1.53 -14.11
N PHE A 182 0.85 1.31 -15.29
CA PHE A 182 -0.43 0.60 -15.42
C PHE A 182 -0.29 -0.91 -15.22
N LEU A 183 0.83 -1.50 -15.64
CA LEU A 183 1.12 -2.91 -15.37
C LEU A 183 1.36 -3.16 -13.87
N ASP A 184 1.95 -2.18 -13.16
CA ASP A 184 2.09 -2.23 -11.69
C ASP A 184 0.72 -2.27 -11.01
N GLN A 185 -0.20 -1.40 -11.45
CA GLN A 185 -1.58 -1.36 -10.95
C GLN A 185 -2.33 -2.67 -11.25
N GLU A 186 -2.19 -3.21 -12.46
CA GLU A 186 -2.78 -4.49 -12.83
C GLU A 186 -2.25 -5.63 -11.96
N LEU A 187 -0.92 -5.71 -11.77
CA LEU A 187 -0.32 -6.74 -10.93
C LEU A 187 -0.77 -6.62 -9.47
N ALA A 188 -0.87 -5.41 -8.93
CA ALA A 188 -1.38 -5.19 -7.58
C ALA A 188 -2.85 -5.64 -7.44
N LEU A 189 -3.70 -5.39 -8.45
CA LEU A 189 -5.08 -5.90 -8.47
C LEU A 189 -5.13 -7.43 -8.52
N ARG A 190 -4.24 -8.06 -9.29
CA ARG A 190 -4.11 -9.53 -9.29
C ARG A 190 -3.68 -10.05 -7.92
N TRP A 191 -2.74 -9.38 -7.27
CA TRP A 191 -2.33 -9.71 -5.90
C TRP A 191 -3.51 -9.60 -4.92
N VAL A 192 -4.29 -8.51 -5.00
CA VAL A 192 -5.50 -8.32 -4.18
C VAL A 192 -6.49 -9.45 -4.44
N LYS A 193 -6.80 -9.77 -5.71
CA LYS A 193 -7.73 -10.86 -6.06
C LYS A 193 -7.30 -12.22 -5.51
N GLN A 194 -6.00 -12.50 -5.49
CA GLN A 194 -5.44 -13.75 -4.99
C GLN A 194 -5.40 -13.84 -3.46
N ASN A 195 -5.16 -12.72 -2.77
CA ASN A 195 -4.78 -12.75 -1.35
C ASN A 195 -5.83 -12.13 -0.41
N ILE A 196 -6.70 -11.23 -0.88
CA ILE A 196 -7.55 -10.42 0.00
C ILE A 196 -8.55 -11.23 0.84
N VAL A 197 -8.88 -12.44 0.38
CA VAL A 197 -9.71 -13.39 1.13
C VAL A 197 -9.15 -13.69 2.51
N GLN A 198 -7.81 -13.80 2.62
CA GLN A 198 -7.10 -14.11 3.87
C GLN A 198 -7.17 -12.96 4.87
N PHE A 199 -7.43 -11.75 4.39
CA PHE A 199 -7.66 -10.56 5.20
C PHE A 199 -9.15 -10.31 5.48
N GLY A 200 -10.05 -11.24 5.14
CA GLY A 200 -11.49 -11.06 5.34
C GLY A 200 -12.24 -10.35 4.21
N GLY A 201 -11.53 -9.92 3.15
CA GLY A 201 -12.13 -9.30 1.97
C GLY A 201 -12.77 -10.32 1.03
N ASP A 202 -13.81 -9.92 0.31
CA ASP A 202 -14.45 -10.71 -0.74
C ASP A 202 -13.84 -10.31 -2.10
N PRO A 203 -13.04 -11.18 -2.76
CA PRO A 203 -12.41 -10.86 -4.04
C PRO A 203 -13.41 -10.65 -5.19
N LYS A 204 -14.70 -10.98 -4.99
CA LYS A 204 -15.79 -10.72 -5.94
C LYS A 204 -16.45 -9.35 -5.73
N LYS A 205 -16.12 -8.64 -4.64
CA LYS A 205 -16.68 -7.32 -4.29
C LYS A 205 -15.58 -6.28 -4.15
N VAL A 206 -14.78 -6.14 -5.20
CA VAL A 206 -13.70 -5.16 -5.28
C VAL A 206 -14.18 -3.91 -6.01
N THR A 207 -14.13 -2.78 -5.32
CA THR A 207 -14.39 -1.45 -5.88
C THR A 207 -13.08 -0.70 -6.02
N ILE A 208 -12.75 -0.26 -7.23
CA ILE A 208 -11.58 0.58 -7.49
C ILE A 208 -11.98 2.04 -7.35
N MET A 209 -11.24 2.79 -6.53
CA MET A 209 -11.40 4.22 -6.35
C MET A 209 -10.10 4.93 -6.73
N VAL A 210 -10.23 6.06 -7.42
CA VAL A 210 -9.08 6.82 -7.91
C VAL A 210 -9.31 8.32 -7.82
N SER A 211 -8.23 9.09 -7.77
CA SER A 211 -8.27 10.54 -8.01
C SER A 211 -8.38 10.86 -9.51
N ARG A 212 -8.86 12.07 -9.85
CA ARG A 212 -9.26 12.51 -11.20
C ARG A 212 -8.30 12.14 -12.35
N SER A 213 -6.99 12.10 -12.11
CA SER A 213 -5.99 11.79 -13.15
C SER A 213 -6.01 10.35 -13.68
N LEU A 214 -6.61 9.41 -12.93
CA LEU A 214 -6.64 7.98 -13.26
C LEU A 214 -7.95 7.53 -13.93
N ILE A 215 -8.92 8.43 -14.10
CA ILE A 215 -10.24 8.09 -14.64
C ILE A 215 -10.17 7.57 -16.09
N LEU A 216 -9.20 8.06 -16.87
CA LEU A 216 -8.97 7.64 -18.26
C LEU A 216 -8.37 6.24 -18.36
N TRP A 217 -7.69 5.75 -17.33
CA TRP A 217 -7.18 4.38 -17.30
C TRP A 217 -8.28 3.37 -16.94
N LEU A 218 -9.12 3.72 -15.97
CA LEU A 218 -10.22 2.86 -15.55
C LEU A 218 -11.14 2.52 -16.73
N SER A 219 -11.43 3.45 -17.62
CA SER A 219 -12.28 3.17 -18.79
C SER A 219 -11.64 2.21 -19.81
N ALA A 220 -10.31 2.13 -19.87
CA ALA A 220 -9.60 1.34 -20.89
C ALA A 220 -9.29 -0.10 -20.47
N GLN A 221 -9.12 -0.38 -19.17
CA GLN A 221 -8.56 -1.66 -18.69
C GLN A 221 -9.43 -2.40 -17.66
N PHE A 222 -10.55 -1.83 -17.18
CA PHE A 222 -11.43 -2.46 -16.16
C PHE A 222 -11.83 -3.91 -16.50
N VAL A 223 -11.92 -4.24 -17.80
CA VAL A 223 -12.38 -5.53 -18.29
C VAL A 223 -11.32 -6.65 -18.16
N ARG A 224 -10.02 -6.32 -18.06
CA ARG A 224 -8.93 -7.33 -18.06
C ARG A 224 -8.47 -7.76 -16.67
N ALA A 225 -8.37 -6.84 -15.71
CA ALA A 225 -7.78 -7.14 -14.39
C ALA A 225 -8.74 -7.82 -13.41
N ILE A 226 -10.07 -7.68 -13.61
CA ILE A 226 -11.10 -8.15 -12.68
C ILE A 226 -11.73 -9.48 -13.14
N LYS A 227 -11.65 -9.84 -14.43
CA LYS A 227 -12.01 -11.19 -14.92
C LYS A 227 -11.04 -12.24 -14.38
#